data_AF-A0A443S9H8-F1
#
_entry.id   AF-A0A443S9H8-F1
#
_cell.length_a   1.000
_cell.length_b   1.000
_cell.length_c   1.000
_cell.angle_alpha   90.00
_cell.angle_beta   90.00
_cell.angle_gamma   90.00
#
_symmetry.space_group_name_H-M   'P 1'
#
loop_
_entity.id
_entity.type
_entity.pdbx_description
1 polymer ?
#
loop_
_entity_poly.entity_id
_entity_poly.type
_entity_poly.pdbx_seq_one_letter_code
_entity_poly.pdbx_strand_id
1 'polypeptide(L)'
;PYLQASKRELLADYALPTAVILLSFIGSYIFRDIPVEHFRYSDTFEVGRARIEELPMSAAFAAMGLGFALSLLFFMDQNIAAAMVNNPCNKLKKGCAYHLDLFVVGILNGFLSLYGFPWMHGVLPHSPLHVRSLADVEERVDQGHVYEIIVRVRETRITGIISHILIGLSVFLLPYPLAYIPTAVLDGLFLYMAITALNGNQMFERITLLFMEQAAYPPNHYIRRCPQRMIHMFTLCQIIQLAVMCFFGFSPWPYVKMVFPLIILFLLPVRHKIVAYIIDAKYLEALDGEHQ
;
A
#
# COMPACT_ATOMS: atom_id res chain seq x y z
N PRO A 1 -2.36 -23.37 17.96
CA PRO A 1 -2.32 -24.47 18.95
C PRO A 1 -3.67 -25.13 19.26
N TYR A 2 -4.80 -24.40 19.18
CA TYR A 2 -6.13 -24.92 19.56
C TYR A 2 -6.91 -25.62 18.42
N LEU A 3 -6.43 -25.57 17.18
CA LEU A 3 -7.08 -26.13 16.00
C LEU A 3 -6.08 -26.97 15.19
N GLN A 4 -6.60 -27.95 14.45
CA GLN A 4 -5.81 -28.72 13.49
C GLN A 4 -5.21 -27.80 12.41
N ALA A 5 -3.96 -28.02 12.01
CA ALA A 5 -3.19 -27.12 11.16
C ALA A 5 -3.96 -26.68 9.90
N SER A 6 -4.53 -27.61 9.14
CA SER A 6 -5.27 -27.30 7.92
C SER A 6 -6.55 -26.47 8.16
N LYS A 7 -7.24 -26.71 9.28
CA LYS A 7 -8.44 -25.91 9.64
C LYS A 7 -8.05 -24.51 10.07
N ARG A 8 -6.92 -24.36 10.75
CA ARG A 8 -6.37 -23.08 11.17
C ARG A 8 -5.92 -22.25 9.97
N GLU A 9 -5.20 -22.86 9.03
CA GLU A 9 -4.76 -22.20 7.79
C GLU A 9 -5.96 -21.74 6.98
N LEU A 10 -6.95 -22.62 6.76
CA LEU A 10 -8.18 -22.24 6.04
C LEU A 10 -8.93 -21.10 6.74
N LEU A 11 -9.02 -21.11 8.07
CA LEU A 11 -9.68 -20.03 8.81
C LEU A 11 -8.88 -18.72 8.76
N ALA A 12 -7.55 -18.79 8.78
CA ALA A 12 -6.68 -17.62 8.65
C ALA A 12 -6.79 -16.98 7.27
N ASP A 13 -6.78 -17.77 6.20
CA ASP A 13 -6.87 -17.28 4.82
C ASP A 13 -8.22 -16.60 4.52
N TYR A 14 -9.32 -17.14 5.06
CA TYR A 14 -10.66 -16.58 4.89
C TYR A 14 -11.08 -15.62 6.02
N ALA A 15 -10.19 -15.25 6.94
CA ALA A 15 -10.53 -14.43 8.09
C ALA A 15 -11.15 -13.08 7.70
N LEU A 16 -10.60 -12.43 6.66
CA LEU A 16 -11.07 -11.12 6.19
C LEU A 16 -12.48 -11.20 5.56
N PRO A 17 -12.74 -12.04 4.54
CA PRO A 17 -14.09 -12.21 3.99
C PRO A 17 -15.12 -12.68 5.02
N THR A 18 -14.74 -13.62 5.90
CA THR A 18 -15.66 -14.14 6.92
C THR A 18 -16.02 -13.10 7.96
N ALA A 19 -15.07 -12.27 8.40
CA ALA A 19 -15.33 -11.15 9.30
C ALA A 19 -16.30 -10.13 8.67
N VAL A 20 -16.11 -9.77 7.39
CA VAL A 20 -17.00 -8.84 6.70
C VAL A 20 -18.42 -9.41 6.60
N ILE A 21 -18.58 -10.67 6.19
CA ILE A 21 -19.90 -11.31 6.07
C ILE A 21 -20.59 -11.40 7.45
N LEU A 22 -19.87 -11.85 8.47
CA LEU A 22 -20.42 -12.04 9.81
C LEU A 22 -20.82 -10.71 10.46
N LEU A 23 -19.95 -9.69 10.38
CA LEU A 23 -20.26 -8.36 10.92
C LEU A 23 -21.38 -7.67 10.13
N SER A 24 -21.44 -7.86 8.81
CA SER A 24 -22.56 -7.35 8.00
C SER A 24 -23.87 -8.05 8.36
N PHE A 25 -23.85 -9.36 8.60
CA PHE A 25 -25.03 -10.10 9.05
C PHE A 25 -25.50 -9.62 10.44
N ILE A 26 -24.58 -9.45 11.39
CA ILE A 26 -24.90 -8.91 12.72
C ILE A 26 -25.47 -7.49 12.61
N GLY A 27 -24.81 -6.61 11.86
CA GLY A 27 -25.23 -5.22 11.68
C GLY A 27 -26.61 -5.10 11.02
N SER A 28 -26.86 -5.89 9.97
CA SER A 28 -28.12 -5.81 9.21
C SER A 28 -29.28 -6.58 9.86
N TYR A 29 -29.03 -7.72 10.50
CA TYR A 29 -30.08 -8.60 11.01
C TYR A 29 -30.33 -8.47 12.52
N ILE A 30 -29.28 -8.35 13.34
CA ILE A 30 -29.41 -8.26 14.80
C ILE A 30 -29.68 -6.81 15.23
N PHE A 31 -29.01 -5.84 14.62
CA PHE A 31 -29.14 -4.41 14.95
C PHE A 31 -30.00 -3.64 13.92
N ARG A 32 -31.08 -4.26 13.45
CA ARG A 32 -31.98 -3.66 12.44
C ARG A 32 -32.59 -2.32 12.89
N ASP A 33 -32.77 -2.13 14.18
CA ASP A 33 -33.40 -0.93 14.76
C ASP A 33 -32.47 0.30 14.78
N ILE A 34 -31.17 0.12 14.54
CA ILE A 34 -30.20 1.23 14.54
C ILE A 34 -29.99 1.70 13.09
N PRO A 35 -30.21 2.99 12.79
CA PRO A 35 -29.95 3.52 11.46
C PRO A 35 -28.44 3.53 11.20
N VAL A 36 -27.97 2.56 10.42
CA VAL A 36 -26.59 2.52 9.92
C VAL A 36 -26.50 3.17 8.55
N GLU A 37 -25.38 3.85 8.28
CA GLU A 37 -25.10 4.36 6.94
C GLU A 37 -24.77 3.19 6.00
N HIS A 38 -25.45 3.15 4.86
CA HIS A 38 -25.25 2.16 3.83
C HIS A 38 -24.51 2.78 2.64
N PHE A 39 -23.96 1.92 1.78
CA PHE A 39 -23.25 2.35 0.58
C PHE A 39 -24.16 3.22 -0.31
N ARG A 40 -23.75 4.47 -0.55
CA ARG A 40 -24.45 5.38 -1.48
C ARG A 40 -24.02 5.05 -2.90
N TYR A 41 -24.97 4.59 -3.71
CA TYR A 41 -24.77 4.36 -5.14
C TYR A 41 -25.66 5.32 -5.94
N SER A 42 -25.26 5.64 -7.16
CA SER A 42 -26.07 6.41 -8.12
C SER A 42 -26.53 5.46 -9.22
N ASP A 43 -27.82 5.48 -9.56
CA ASP A 43 -28.40 4.64 -10.61
C ASP A 43 -28.06 5.13 -12.03
N THR A 44 -27.52 6.35 -12.15
CA THR A 44 -27.23 7.00 -13.43
C THR A 44 -25.76 6.85 -13.80
N PHE A 45 -25.48 6.02 -14.80
CA PHE A 45 -24.16 5.94 -15.43
C PHE A 45 -24.09 6.93 -16.61
N GLU A 46 -23.61 8.15 -16.34
CA GLU A 46 -23.41 9.16 -17.39
C GLU A 46 -22.00 9.08 -17.96
N VAL A 47 -21.87 8.57 -19.18
CA VAL A 47 -20.59 8.59 -19.92
C VAL A 47 -20.49 9.90 -20.69
N GLY A 48 -19.75 10.86 -20.13
CA GLY A 48 -19.44 12.12 -20.79
C GLY A 48 -18.10 12.06 -21.52
N ARG A 49 -18.08 12.29 -22.84
CA ARG A 49 -16.82 12.54 -23.56
C ARG A 49 -16.22 13.86 -23.07
N ALA A 50 -14.91 13.87 -22.80
CA ALA A 50 -14.20 15.11 -22.48
C ALA A 50 -14.25 16.07 -23.69
N ARG A 51 -14.93 17.21 -23.55
CA ARG A 51 -15.02 18.25 -24.60
C ARG A 51 -13.75 19.08 -24.63
N ILE A 52 -12.70 18.55 -25.25
CA ILE A 52 -11.39 19.21 -25.38
C ILE A 52 -11.47 20.42 -26.35
N GLU A 53 -12.45 20.42 -27.24
CA GLU A 53 -12.63 21.39 -28.34
C GLU A 53 -13.06 22.79 -27.88
N GLU A 54 -13.60 22.92 -26.67
CA GLU A 54 -14.09 24.19 -26.12
C GLU A 54 -13.01 24.94 -25.29
N LEU A 55 -11.81 24.38 -25.11
CA LEU A 55 -10.80 24.96 -24.22
C LEU A 55 -9.99 26.11 -24.86
N PRO A 56 -9.78 27.23 -24.13
CA PRO A 56 -8.87 28.28 -24.57
C PRO A 56 -7.41 27.80 -24.58
N MET A 57 -6.62 28.31 -25.51
CA MET A 57 -5.22 27.89 -25.71
C MET A 57 -4.34 28.06 -24.46
N SER A 58 -4.61 29.07 -23.64
CA SER A 58 -3.94 29.26 -22.34
C SER A 58 -4.22 28.13 -21.35
N ALA A 59 -5.44 27.63 -21.31
CA ALA A 59 -5.80 26.50 -20.45
C ALA A 59 -5.16 25.19 -20.94
N ALA A 60 -4.98 25.01 -22.25
CA ALA A 60 -4.25 23.88 -22.80
C ALA A 60 -2.78 23.85 -22.34
N PHE A 61 -2.07 24.99 -22.40
CA PHE A 61 -0.70 25.08 -21.90
C PHE A 61 -0.61 24.86 -20.38
N ALA A 62 -1.55 25.40 -19.60
CA ALA A 62 -1.61 25.15 -18.16
C ALA A 62 -1.86 23.66 -17.85
N ALA A 63 -2.77 23.02 -18.60
CA ALA A 63 -3.07 21.60 -18.47
C ALA A 63 -1.87 20.71 -18.83
N MET A 64 -1.04 21.09 -19.81
CA MET A 64 0.20 20.37 -20.11
C MET A 64 1.17 20.39 -18.92
N GLY A 65 1.33 21.55 -18.27
CA GLY A 65 2.18 21.67 -17.08
C GLY A 65 1.67 20.81 -15.91
N LEU A 66 0.36 20.86 -15.65
CA LEU A 66 -0.28 20.03 -14.60
C LEU A 66 -0.20 18.53 -14.94
N GLY A 67 -0.41 18.17 -16.20
CA GLY A 67 -0.30 16.81 -16.70
C GLY A 67 1.10 16.23 -16.55
N PHE A 68 2.14 17.05 -16.76
CA PHE A 68 3.53 16.63 -16.53
C PHE A 68 3.79 16.33 -15.04
N ALA A 69 3.37 17.21 -14.13
CA ALA A 69 3.53 16.98 -12.69
C ALA A 69 2.79 15.72 -12.22
N LEU A 70 1.58 15.51 -12.73
CA LEU A 70 0.77 14.33 -12.41
C LEU A 70 1.33 13.04 -13.02
N SER A 71 1.93 13.10 -14.21
CA SER A 71 2.66 11.98 -14.80
C SER A 71 3.85 11.56 -13.92
N LEU A 72 4.57 12.54 -13.33
CA LEU A 72 5.66 12.27 -12.41
C LEU A 72 5.17 11.61 -11.11
N LEU A 73 4.00 12.01 -10.59
CA LEU A 73 3.35 11.33 -9.46
C LEU A 73 3.09 9.86 -9.78
N PHE A 74 2.44 9.58 -10.91
CA PHE A 74 2.09 8.22 -11.31
C PHE A 74 3.32 7.36 -11.56
N PHE A 75 4.36 7.94 -12.14
CA PHE A 75 5.65 7.28 -12.30
C PHE A 75 6.24 6.87 -10.94
N MET A 76 6.24 7.78 -9.96
CA MET A 76 6.77 7.50 -8.62
C MET A 76 5.93 6.44 -7.89
N ASP A 77 4.61 6.58 -7.87
CA ASP A 77 3.70 5.65 -7.18
C ASP A 77 3.81 4.24 -7.78
N GLN A 78 3.82 4.12 -9.11
CA GLN A 78 3.95 2.83 -9.79
C GLN A 78 5.31 2.17 -9.48
N ASN A 79 6.40 2.93 -9.52
CA ASN A 79 7.73 2.37 -9.23
C ASN A 79 7.88 1.97 -7.77
N ILE A 80 7.36 2.75 -6.83
CA ILE A 80 7.39 2.41 -5.40
C ILE A 80 6.54 1.16 -5.14
N ALA A 81 5.32 1.10 -5.69
CA ALA A 81 4.46 -0.07 -5.56
C ALA A 81 5.10 -1.34 -6.15
N ALA A 82 5.68 -1.22 -7.36
CA ALA A 82 6.37 -2.32 -8.02
C ALA A 82 7.63 -2.75 -7.26
N ALA A 83 8.42 -1.81 -6.71
CA ALA A 83 9.59 -2.13 -5.90
C ALA A 83 9.22 -2.84 -4.59
N MET A 84 8.12 -2.45 -3.94
CA MET A 84 7.62 -3.11 -2.75
C MET A 84 7.15 -4.54 -3.03
N VAL A 85 6.48 -4.77 -4.17
CA VAL A 85 6.09 -6.13 -4.59
C VAL A 85 7.31 -6.97 -4.97
N ASN A 86 8.25 -6.40 -5.72
CA ASN A 86 9.46 -7.06 -6.20
C ASN A 86 10.59 -7.10 -5.14
N ASN A 87 10.27 -6.80 -3.88
CA ASN A 87 11.24 -6.90 -2.80
C ASN A 87 11.80 -8.34 -2.75
N PRO A 88 13.13 -8.55 -2.70
CA PRO A 88 13.74 -9.88 -2.63
C PRO A 88 13.22 -10.75 -1.47
N CYS A 89 12.74 -10.15 -0.38
CA CYS A 89 12.07 -10.86 0.72
C CYS A 89 10.83 -11.65 0.28
N ASN A 90 10.13 -11.20 -0.76
CA ASN A 90 8.94 -11.88 -1.30
C ASN A 90 9.30 -13.11 -2.16
N LYS A 91 10.59 -13.32 -2.49
CA LYS A 91 11.08 -14.49 -3.25
C LYS A 91 10.28 -14.80 -4.53
N LEU A 92 9.95 -13.74 -5.27
CA LEU A 92 9.32 -13.86 -6.59
C LEU A 92 10.28 -14.54 -7.57
N LYS A 93 9.74 -15.39 -8.45
CA LYS A 93 10.50 -16.18 -9.42
C LYS A 93 10.54 -15.53 -10.80
N LYS A 94 9.48 -14.81 -11.18
CA LYS A 94 9.44 -14.10 -12.47
C LYS A 94 10.20 -12.78 -12.37
N GLY A 95 10.83 -12.39 -13.48
CA GLY A 95 11.54 -11.12 -13.59
C GLY A 95 10.61 -9.91 -13.49
N CYS A 96 11.17 -8.77 -13.11
CA CYS A 96 10.47 -7.50 -12.98
C CYS A 96 10.24 -6.84 -14.35
N ALA A 97 9.08 -6.21 -14.56
CA ALA A 97 8.71 -5.58 -15.83
C ALA A 97 8.28 -4.10 -15.67
N TYR A 98 9.06 -3.31 -14.91
CA TYR A 98 8.75 -1.91 -14.56
C TYR A 98 8.34 -1.03 -15.77
N HIS A 99 9.09 -1.10 -16.87
CA HIS A 99 8.81 -0.30 -18.06
C HIS A 99 7.53 -0.70 -18.79
N LEU A 100 7.26 -2.02 -18.85
CA LEU A 100 6.05 -2.52 -19.49
C LEU A 100 4.82 -2.12 -18.69
N ASP A 101 4.89 -2.24 -17.35
CA ASP A 101 3.80 -1.85 -16.46
C ASP A 101 3.48 -0.36 -16.61
N LEU A 102 4.50 0.50 -16.66
CA LEU A 102 4.31 1.94 -16.88
C LEU A 102 3.69 2.25 -18.24
N PHE A 103 4.12 1.55 -19.31
CA PHE A 103 3.58 1.74 -20.65
C PHE A 103 2.10 1.35 -20.72
N VAL A 104 1.72 0.22 -20.12
CA VAL A 104 0.32 -0.24 -20.07
C VAL A 104 -0.55 0.73 -19.27
N VAL A 105 -0.09 1.18 -18.09
CA VAL A 105 -0.81 2.19 -17.29
C VAL A 105 -0.98 3.49 -18.06
N GLY A 106 0.03 3.92 -18.83
CA GLY A 106 -0.05 5.11 -19.69
C GLY A 106 -1.13 4.99 -20.77
N ILE A 107 -1.19 3.86 -21.49
CA ILE A 107 -2.23 3.61 -22.50
C ILE A 107 -3.63 3.61 -21.88
N LEU A 108 -3.79 2.91 -20.74
CA LEU A 108 -5.08 2.83 -20.04
C LEU A 108 -5.55 4.20 -19.56
N ASN A 109 -4.67 4.99 -18.93
CA ASN A 109 -5.01 6.34 -18.48
C ASN A 109 -5.27 7.31 -19.65
N GLY A 110 -4.60 7.13 -20.79
CA GLY A 110 -4.92 7.86 -22.02
C GLY A 110 -6.37 7.60 -22.46
N PHE A 111 -6.78 6.33 -22.47
CA PHE A 111 -8.18 5.96 -22.77
C PHE A 111 -9.15 6.53 -21.72
N LEU A 112 -8.89 6.34 -20.42
CA LEU A 112 -9.75 6.85 -19.34
C LEU A 112 -9.94 8.38 -19.42
N SER A 113 -8.88 9.11 -19.76
CA SER A 113 -8.92 10.57 -19.92
C SER A 113 -9.84 11.04 -21.05
N LEU A 114 -9.94 10.29 -22.16
CA LEU A 114 -10.83 10.65 -23.28
C LEU A 114 -12.31 10.55 -22.90
N TYR A 115 -12.65 9.61 -22.01
CA TYR A 115 -14.01 9.36 -21.53
C TYR A 115 -14.31 10.01 -20.18
N GLY A 116 -13.39 10.82 -19.64
CA GLY A 116 -13.57 11.49 -18.35
C GLY A 116 -13.62 10.54 -17.14
N PHE A 117 -13.17 9.30 -17.30
CA PHE A 117 -13.12 8.33 -16.19
C PHE A 117 -11.96 8.64 -15.25
N PRO A 118 -12.09 8.28 -13.95
CA PRO A 118 -11.00 8.44 -12.99
C PRO A 118 -9.79 7.60 -13.41
N TRP A 119 -8.61 8.15 -13.16
CA TRP A 119 -7.35 7.53 -13.56
C TRP A 119 -6.97 6.38 -12.62
N MET A 120 -6.32 5.37 -13.18
CA MET A 120 -5.85 4.18 -12.48
C MET A 120 -4.35 4.26 -12.21
N HIS A 121 -3.93 3.89 -11.01
CA HIS A 121 -2.53 3.86 -10.59
C HIS A 121 -2.28 2.65 -9.66
N GLY A 122 -1.00 2.29 -9.47
CA GLY A 122 -0.61 1.22 -8.58
C GLY A 122 -0.99 1.51 -7.12
N VAL A 123 -1.61 0.53 -6.45
CA VAL A 123 -2.15 0.70 -5.08
C VAL A 123 -1.19 0.12 -4.06
N LEU A 124 -0.53 1.00 -3.29
CA LEU A 124 0.54 0.67 -2.35
C LEU A 124 0.19 -0.39 -1.28
N PRO A 125 -0.95 -0.33 -0.56
CA PRO A 125 -1.27 -1.37 0.41
C PRO A 125 -1.82 -2.64 -0.26
N HIS A 126 -2.60 -2.49 -1.33
CA HIS A 126 -3.31 -3.61 -1.93
C HIS A 126 -2.39 -4.58 -2.69
N SER A 127 -1.42 -4.06 -3.46
CA SER A 127 -0.47 -4.88 -4.21
C SER A 127 0.38 -5.82 -3.35
N PRO A 128 1.07 -5.38 -2.28
CA PRO A 128 1.82 -6.27 -1.41
C PRO A 128 0.92 -7.16 -0.55
N LEU A 129 -0.27 -6.71 -0.14
CA LEU A 129 -1.23 -7.56 0.57
C LEU A 129 -1.71 -8.72 -0.31
N HIS A 130 -1.96 -8.47 -1.60
CA HIS A 130 -2.31 -9.50 -2.58
C HIS A 130 -1.17 -10.51 -2.80
N VAL A 131 0.08 -10.03 -2.79
CA VAL A 131 1.26 -10.91 -2.85
C VAL A 131 1.38 -11.75 -1.58
N ARG A 132 1.16 -11.14 -0.40
CA ARG A 132 1.18 -11.83 0.89
C ARG A 132 0.07 -12.88 1.00
N SER A 133 -1.13 -12.63 0.48
CA SER A 133 -2.21 -13.62 0.48
C SER A 133 -1.96 -14.79 -0.47
N LEU A 134 -1.00 -14.66 -1.39
CA LEU A 134 -0.54 -15.74 -2.28
C LEU A 134 0.78 -16.37 -1.81
N ALA A 135 1.32 -15.91 -0.68
CA ALA A 135 2.56 -16.35 -0.10
C ALA A 135 2.32 -17.49 0.89
N ASP A 136 3.09 -18.57 0.76
CA ASP A 136 3.21 -19.56 1.83
C ASP A 136 4.21 -19.01 2.86
N VAL A 137 3.72 -18.75 4.07
CA VAL A 137 4.50 -18.20 5.19
C VAL A 137 4.88 -19.33 6.16
N GLU A 138 6.16 -19.41 6.53
CA GLU A 138 6.64 -20.31 7.58
C GLU A 138 7.02 -19.50 8.82
N GLU A 139 6.56 -19.96 9.98
CA GLU A 139 7.05 -19.47 11.28
C GLU A 139 8.41 -20.14 11.58
N ARG A 140 9.48 -19.35 11.57
CA ARG A 140 10.79 -19.78 12.06
C ARG A 140 11.07 -19.15 13.40
N VAL A 141 11.37 -19.99 14.38
CA VAL A 141 11.81 -19.53 15.70
C VAL A 141 13.32 -19.35 15.66
N ASP A 142 13.79 -18.12 15.75
CA ASP A 142 15.21 -17.83 15.95
C ASP A 142 15.41 -17.13 17.30
N GLN A 143 16.31 -17.68 18.10
CA GLN A 143 16.67 -17.17 19.43
C GLN A 143 15.48 -16.84 20.36
N GLY A 144 14.41 -17.65 20.31
CA GLY A 144 13.21 -17.47 21.15
C GLY A 144 12.18 -16.47 20.61
N HIS A 145 12.47 -15.81 19.48
CA HIS A 145 11.51 -14.97 18.75
C HIS A 145 10.97 -15.71 17.53
N VAL A 146 9.66 -15.64 17.32
CA VAL A 146 8.98 -16.23 16.16
C VAL A 146 8.97 -15.21 15.03
N TYR A 147 9.60 -15.54 13.90
CA TYR A 147 9.61 -14.74 12.68
C TYR A 147 8.80 -15.42 11.60
N GLU A 148 7.92 -14.66 10.97
CA GLU A 148 7.21 -15.08 9.76
C GLU A 148 8.10 -14.81 8.54
N ILE A 149 8.54 -15.85 7.86
CA ILE A 149 9.28 -15.71 6.60
C ILE A 149 8.47 -16.25 5.42
N ILE A 150 8.50 -15.49 4.33
CA ILE A 150 7.89 -15.93 3.07
C ILE A 150 8.81 -17.00 2.45
N VAL A 151 8.25 -18.18 2.18
CA VAL A 151 9.00 -19.29 1.57
C VAL A 151 8.86 -19.29 0.06
N ARG A 152 7.63 -19.13 -0.42
CA ARG A 152 7.31 -19.07 -1.83
C ARG A 152 6.02 -18.29 -2.06
N VAL A 153 5.94 -17.59 -3.17
CA VAL A 153 4.73 -16.90 -3.63
C VAL A 153 4.17 -17.60 -4.86
N ARG A 154 2.84 -17.80 -4.88
CA ARG A 154 2.13 -18.36 -6.03
C ARG A 154 1.78 -17.26 -7.03
N GLU A 155 2.63 -17.08 -8.02
CA GLU A 155 2.44 -16.06 -9.07
C GLU A 155 1.35 -16.47 -10.09
N THR A 156 0.14 -15.98 -9.88
CA THR A 156 -1.04 -16.31 -10.70
C THR A 156 -1.54 -15.09 -11.48
N ARG A 157 -1.92 -15.28 -12.74
CA ARG A 157 -2.63 -14.25 -13.55
C ARG A 157 -4.14 -14.29 -13.37
N ILE A 158 -4.66 -15.46 -13.00
CA ILE A 158 -6.09 -15.76 -12.90
C ILE A 158 -6.74 -14.97 -11.77
N THR A 159 -6.07 -14.83 -10.62
CA THR A 159 -6.60 -14.11 -9.46
C THR A 159 -6.93 -12.67 -9.81
N GLY A 160 -6.00 -11.94 -10.43
CA GLY A 160 -6.23 -10.58 -10.89
C GLY A 160 -7.37 -10.48 -11.90
N ILE A 161 -7.43 -11.34 -12.91
CA ILE A 161 -8.49 -11.34 -13.93
C ILE A 161 -9.86 -11.59 -13.29
N ILE A 162 -9.97 -12.61 -12.43
CA ILE A 162 -11.21 -12.94 -11.73
C ILE A 162 -11.65 -11.78 -10.84
N SER A 163 -10.73 -11.18 -10.08
CA SER A 163 -11.05 -10.03 -9.22
C SER A 163 -11.64 -8.86 -10.03
N HIS A 164 -11.04 -8.49 -11.17
CA HIS A 164 -11.56 -7.39 -12.00
C HIS A 164 -12.91 -7.74 -12.65
N ILE A 165 -13.12 -9.00 -13.07
CA ILE A 165 -14.42 -9.47 -13.57
C ILE A 165 -15.48 -9.40 -12.47
N LEU A 166 -15.15 -9.82 -11.25
CA LEU A 166 -16.06 -9.77 -10.10
C LEU A 166 -16.38 -8.33 -9.70
N ILE A 167 -15.42 -7.40 -9.77
CA ILE A 167 -15.68 -5.96 -9.58
C ILE A 167 -16.66 -5.47 -10.64
N GLY A 168 -16.49 -5.84 -11.91
CA GLY A 168 -17.45 -5.52 -12.96
C GLY A 168 -18.84 -6.13 -12.72
N LEU A 169 -18.90 -7.39 -12.30
CA LEU A 169 -20.15 -8.08 -11.98
C LEU A 169 -20.86 -7.45 -10.76
N SER A 170 -20.09 -6.88 -9.81
CA SER A 170 -20.64 -6.28 -8.60
C SER A 170 -21.61 -5.13 -8.88
N VAL A 171 -21.49 -4.47 -10.03
CA VAL A 171 -22.43 -3.44 -10.49
C VAL A 171 -23.84 -4.01 -10.66
N PHE A 172 -23.98 -5.26 -11.14
CA PHE A 172 -25.29 -5.92 -11.26
C PHE A 172 -25.87 -6.38 -9.91
N LEU A 173 -25.04 -6.42 -8.86
CA LEU A 173 -25.43 -6.77 -7.50
C LEU A 173 -25.77 -5.53 -6.66
N LEU A 174 -25.82 -4.34 -7.30
CA LEU A 174 -26.39 -3.12 -6.74
C LEU A 174 -27.90 -3.06 -7.10
N PRO A 175 -28.82 -2.78 -6.15
CA PRO A 175 -28.59 -2.53 -4.73
C PRO A 175 -28.39 -3.77 -3.86
N TYR A 176 -29.08 -4.87 -4.15
CA TYR A 176 -29.08 -6.06 -3.30
C TYR A 176 -28.14 -7.13 -3.86
N PRO A 177 -27.24 -7.75 -3.05
CA PRO A 177 -27.09 -7.67 -1.59
C PRO A 177 -26.05 -6.66 -1.07
N LEU A 178 -25.33 -5.93 -1.94
CA LEU A 178 -24.21 -5.07 -1.50
C LEU A 178 -24.65 -3.92 -0.58
N ALA A 179 -25.87 -3.43 -0.73
CA ALA A 179 -26.44 -2.39 0.12
C ALA A 179 -26.60 -2.83 1.58
N TYR A 180 -26.58 -4.13 1.90
CA TYR A 180 -26.65 -4.62 3.28
C TYR A 180 -25.33 -4.51 4.04
N ILE A 181 -24.22 -4.21 3.36
CA ILE A 181 -22.91 -4.05 4.00
C ILE A 181 -22.84 -2.64 4.61
N PRO A 182 -22.79 -2.50 5.95
CA PRO A 182 -22.69 -1.18 6.58
C PRO A 182 -21.31 -0.56 6.30
N THR A 183 -21.25 0.76 6.11
CA THR A 183 -19.98 1.47 5.88
C THR A 183 -18.98 1.27 7.03
N ALA A 184 -19.47 1.18 8.27
CA ALA A 184 -18.65 0.92 9.45
C ALA A 184 -17.86 -0.41 9.39
N VAL A 185 -18.39 -1.44 8.72
CA VAL A 185 -17.67 -2.72 8.54
C VAL A 185 -16.50 -2.53 7.57
N LEU A 186 -16.69 -1.73 6.52
CA LEU A 186 -15.64 -1.39 5.57
C LEU A 186 -14.57 -0.52 6.21
N ASP A 187 -14.93 0.44 7.07
CA ASP A 187 -13.97 1.26 7.82
C ASP A 187 -13.10 0.39 8.74
N GLY A 188 -13.71 -0.60 9.41
CA GLY A 188 -12.97 -1.60 10.20
C GLY A 188 -12.02 -2.44 9.36
N LEU A 189 -12.44 -2.85 8.16
CA LEU A 189 -11.58 -3.55 7.19
C LEU A 189 -10.40 -2.67 6.76
N PHE A 190 -10.63 -1.39 6.41
CA PHE A 190 -9.58 -0.46 6.03
C PHE A 190 -8.58 -0.21 7.17
N LEU A 191 -9.06 -0.08 8.41
CA LEU A 191 -8.20 0.05 9.58
C LEU A 191 -7.31 -1.20 9.77
N TYR A 192 -7.88 -2.39 9.64
CA TYR A 192 -7.12 -3.63 9.70
C TYR A 192 -6.06 -3.71 8.60
N MET A 193 -6.41 -3.36 7.36
CA MET A 193 -5.46 -3.31 6.25
C MET A 193 -4.34 -2.29 6.49
N ALA A 194 -4.65 -1.13 7.07
CA ALA A 194 -3.66 -0.11 7.41
C ALA A 194 -2.66 -0.61 8.47
N ILE A 195 -3.15 -1.28 9.52
CA ILE A 195 -2.30 -1.83 10.59
C ILE A 195 -1.45 -2.99 10.07
N THR A 196 -2.05 -3.92 9.32
CA THR A 196 -1.31 -5.06 8.77
C THR A 196 -0.25 -4.66 7.75
N ALA A 197 -0.44 -3.55 7.02
CA ALA A 197 0.57 -2.98 6.13
C ALA A 197 1.80 -2.40 6.89
N LEU A 198 1.68 -2.10 8.19
CA LEU A 198 2.83 -1.69 9.02
C LEU A 198 3.69 -2.88 9.46
N ASN A 199 3.11 -4.08 9.52
CA ASN A 199 3.83 -5.29 9.92
C ASN A 199 4.83 -5.70 8.84
N GLY A 200 6.10 -5.83 9.20
CA GLY A 200 7.21 -6.10 8.28
C GLY A 200 7.84 -4.85 7.67
N ASN A 201 7.41 -3.65 8.07
CA ASN A 201 8.09 -2.41 7.71
C ASN A 201 9.27 -2.15 8.67
N GLN A 202 10.50 -2.24 8.15
CA GLN A 202 11.73 -1.98 8.91
C GLN A 202 11.76 -0.60 9.58
N MET A 203 11.20 0.44 8.96
CA MET A 203 11.11 1.76 9.59
C MET A 203 10.23 1.69 10.84
N PHE A 204 9.07 1.04 10.75
CA PHE A 204 8.14 0.89 11.87
C PHE A 204 8.74 0.05 13.00
N GLU A 205 9.41 -1.06 12.67
CA GLU A 205 10.15 -1.87 13.65
C GLU A 205 11.18 -1.02 14.41
N ARG A 206 11.95 -0.20 13.70
CA ARG A 206 12.95 0.67 14.34
C ARG A 206 12.34 1.83 15.14
N ILE A 207 11.13 2.29 14.78
CA ILE A 207 10.37 3.22 15.61
C ILE A 207 9.96 2.55 16.92
N THR A 208 9.48 1.30 16.86
CA THR A 208 9.14 0.52 18.06
C THR A 208 10.34 0.33 18.98
N LEU A 209 11.56 0.16 18.42
CA LEU A 209 12.80 0.10 19.21
C LEU A 209 13.09 1.38 20.02
N LEU A 210 12.58 2.56 19.63
CA LEU A 210 12.74 3.79 20.43
C LEU A 210 11.98 3.72 21.76
N PHE A 211 10.88 2.95 21.80
CA PHE A 211 10.03 2.80 22.98
C PHE A 211 10.31 1.51 23.77
N MET A 212 11.23 0.68 23.27
CA MET A 212 11.54 -0.61 23.84
C MET A 212 12.72 -0.51 24.81
N GLU A 213 12.69 -1.24 25.92
CA GLU A 213 13.82 -1.30 26.84
C GLU A 213 14.98 -2.10 26.21
N GLN A 214 16.22 -1.67 26.48
CA GLN A 214 17.43 -2.25 25.90
C GLN A 214 17.57 -3.76 26.15
N ALA A 215 17.12 -4.24 27.31
CA ALA A 215 17.17 -5.66 27.67
C ALA A 215 16.24 -6.53 26.82
N ALA A 216 15.20 -5.95 26.23
CA ALA A 216 14.22 -6.67 25.44
C ALA A 216 14.57 -6.72 23.94
N TYR A 217 15.61 -6.00 23.49
CA TYR A 217 15.90 -5.83 22.07
C TYR A 217 16.04 -7.18 21.35
N PRO A 218 15.30 -7.40 20.24
CA PRO A 218 15.42 -8.63 19.49
C PRO A 218 16.85 -8.74 18.96
N PRO A 219 17.43 -9.96 18.91
CA PRO A 219 18.79 -10.17 18.45
C PRO A 219 18.92 -10.10 16.92
N ASN A 220 18.49 -8.99 16.32
CA ASN A 220 18.55 -8.76 14.88
C ASN A 220 19.97 -8.42 14.42
N HIS A 221 20.29 -8.77 13.17
CA HIS A 221 21.62 -8.58 12.59
C HIS A 221 22.13 -7.12 12.66
N TYR A 222 21.26 -6.15 12.38
CA TYR A 222 21.62 -4.72 12.38
C TYR A 222 21.92 -4.18 13.78
N ILE A 223 21.25 -4.69 14.83
CA ILE A 223 21.48 -4.30 16.23
C ILE A 223 22.86 -4.77 16.71
N ARG A 224 23.38 -5.87 16.16
CA ARG A 224 24.72 -6.40 16.50
C ARG A 224 25.87 -5.64 15.84
N ARG A 225 25.63 -5.01 14.67
CA ARG A 225 26.67 -4.35 13.88
C ARG A 225 26.75 -2.83 14.09
N CYS A 226 25.65 -2.20 14.48
CA CYS A 226 25.55 -0.75 14.61
C CYS A 226 25.38 -0.32 16.08
N PRO A 227 26.09 0.74 16.53
CA PRO A 227 25.83 1.31 17.84
C PRO A 227 24.43 1.94 17.90
N GLN A 228 23.74 1.75 19.02
CA GLN A 228 22.33 2.16 19.21
C GLN A 228 22.08 3.65 18.91
N ARG A 229 23.00 4.54 19.28
CA ARG A 229 22.88 5.98 19.01
C ARG A 229 22.73 6.27 17.52
N MET A 230 23.45 5.54 16.67
CA MET A 230 23.36 5.71 15.21
C MET A 230 22.04 5.19 14.66
N ILE A 231 21.51 4.08 15.22
CA ILE A 231 20.18 3.57 14.87
C ILE A 231 19.12 4.62 15.21
N HIS A 232 19.16 5.20 16.41
CA HIS A 232 18.19 6.20 16.83
C HIS A 232 18.32 7.54 16.08
N MET A 233 19.53 7.97 15.73
CA MET A 233 19.72 9.15 14.87
C MET A 233 19.17 8.92 13.46
N PHE A 234 19.37 7.72 12.91
CA PHE A 234 18.82 7.35 11.62
C PHE A 234 17.29 7.32 11.63
N THR A 235 16.68 6.70 12.65
CA THR A 235 15.23 6.64 12.76
C THR A 235 14.61 8.01 13.00
N LEU A 236 15.24 8.86 13.81
CA LEU A 236 14.79 10.24 14.01
C LEU A 236 14.79 11.01 12.68
N CYS A 237 15.84 10.85 11.86
CA CYS A 237 15.89 11.44 10.53
C CYS A 237 14.74 10.95 9.64
N GLN A 238 14.45 9.64 9.64
CA GLN A 238 13.31 9.07 8.90
C GLN A 238 11.96 9.60 9.41
N ILE A 239 11.78 9.73 10.73
CA ILE A 239 10.56 10.29 11.33
C ILE A 239 10.38 11.75 10.90
N ILE A 240 11.45 12.55 10.88
CA ILE A 240 11.41 13.94 10.39
C ILE A 240 11.00 13.98 8.91
N GLN A 241 11.60 13.13 8.07
CA GLN A 241 11.23 13.04 6.65
C GLN A 241 9.76 12.63 6.47
N LEU A 242 9.28 11.64 7.23
CA LEU A 242 7.88 11.23 7.22
C LEU A 242 6.96 12.35 7.69
N ALA A 243 7.31 13.09 8.75
CA ALA A 243 6.53 14.22 9.25
C ALA A 243 6.42 15.34 8.20
N VAL A 244 7.51 15.63 7.48
CA VAL A 244 7.51 16.55 6.34
C VAL A 244 6.56 16.05 5.26
N MET A 245 6.65 14.78 4.87
CA MET A 245 5.73 14.20 3.87
C MET A 245 4.26 14.24 4.32
N CYS A 246 3.97 13.91 5.57
CA CYS A 246 2.63 13.96 6.13
C CYS A 246 2.06 15.38 6.15
N PHE A 247 2.88 16.38 6.48
CA PHE A 247 2.46 17.78 6.48
C PHE A 247 1.97 18.22 5.08
N PHE A 248 2.73 17.88 4.03
CA PHE A 248 2.33 18.19 2.65
C PHE A 248 1.18 17.30 2.15
N GLY A 249 1.15 16.03 2.53
CA GLY A 249 0.12 15.06 2.09
C GLY A 249 -1.26 15.31 2.71
N PHE A 250 -1.32 15.66 4.00
CA PHE A 250 -2.56 15.98 4.71
C PHE A 250 -3.00 17.43 4.53
N SER A 251 -2.25 18.24 3.77
CA SER A 251 -2.66 19.61 3.47
C SER A 251 -4.00 19.63 2.72
N PRO A 252 -4.97 20.47 3.12
CA PRO A 252 -6.27 20.54 2.47
C PRO A 252 -6.21 21.15 1.06
N TRP A 253 -5.08 21.77 0.69
CA TRP A 253 -4.89 22.49 -0.56
C TRP A 253 -4.53 21.52 -1.70
N PRO A 254 -5.36 21.37 -2.76
CA PRO A 254 -5.09 20.44 -3.86
C PRO A 254 -3.75 20.70 -4.57
N TYR A 255 -3.37 21.97 -4.69
CA TYR A 255 -2.11 22.40 -5.30
C TYR A 255 -0.88 21.91 -4.53
N VAL A 256 -0.96 21.81 -3.21
CA VAL A 256 0.13 21.34 -2.36
C VAL A 256 0.37 19.85 -2.57
N LYS A 257 -0.70 19.07 -2.77
CA LYS A 257 -0.61 17.63 -3.08
C LYS A 257 0.08 17.37 -4.42
N MET A 258 -0.03 18.28 -5.39
CA MET A 258 0.66 18.15 -6.67
C MET A 258 2.19 18.28 -6.58
N VAL A 259 2.71 18.89 -5.51
CA VAL A 259 4.16 19.03 -5.26
C VAL A 259 4.73 17.76 -4.58
N PHE A 260 3.88 16.87 -4.09
CA PHE A 260 4.27 15.64 -3.40
C PHE A 260 5.33 14.78 -4.13
N PRO A 261 5.25 14.55 -5.46
CA PRO A 261 6.28 13.79 -6.18
C PRO A 261 7.66 14.46 -6.17
N LEU A 262 7.68 15.79 -6.25
CA LEU A 262 8.92 16.57 -6.19
C LEU A 262 9.56 16.48 -4.81
N ILE A 263 8.74 16.42 -3.75
CA ILE A 263 9.21 16.21 -2.38
C ILE A 263 9.84 14.82 -2.25
N ILE A 264 9.20 13.76 -2.76
CA ILE A 264 9.79 12.41 -2.75
C ILE A 264 11.12 12.39 -3.51
N LEU A 265 11.16 13.01 -4.69
CA LEU A 265 12.38 13.09 -5.49
C LEU A 265 13.48 13.87 -4.76
N PHE A 266 13.13 14.88 -3.96
CA PHE A 266 14.07 15.62 -3.12
C PHE A 266 14.55 14.83 -1.89
N LEU A 267 13.79 13.86 -1.41
CA LEU A 267 14.23 12.97 -0.32
C LEU A 267 15.38 12.03 -0.76
N LEU A 268 15.47 11.69 -2.05
CA LEU A 268 16.57 10.87 -2.61
C LEU A 268 17.96 11.51 -2.42
N PRO A 269 18.22 12.77 -2.82
CA PRO A 269 19.50 13.43 -2.57
C PRO A 269 19.72 13.71 -1.08
N VAL A 270 18.67 13.95 -0.29
CA VAL A 270 18.80 14.06 1.17
C VAL A 270 19.36 12.75 1.74
N ARG A 271 18.85 11.59 1.31
CA ARG A 271 19.42 10.30 1.68
C ARG A 271 20.89 10.18 1.22
N HIS A 272 21.16 10.39 -0.07
CA HIS A 272 22.49 10.12 -0.62
C HIS A 272 23.59 11.08 -0.17
N LYS A 273 23.25 12.33 0.18
CA LYS A 273 24.24 13.34 0.59
C LYS A 273 24.24 13.64 2.07
N ILE A 274 23.07 13.84 2.68
CA ILE A 274 22.98 14.29 4.07
C ILE A 274 23.13 13.08 5.01
N VAL A 275 22.41 11.98 4.76
CA VAL A 275 22.48 10.81 5.64
C VAL A 275 23.85 10.13 5.54
N ALA A 276 24.43 10.04 4.34
CA ALA A 276 25.78 9.51 4.13
C ALA A 276 26.89 10.37 4.74
N TYR A 277 26.63 11.66 5.03
CA TYR A 277 27.58 12.53 5.74
C TYR A 277 27.48 12.38 7.25
N ILE A 278 26.29 12.09 7.78
CA ILE A 278 26.03 11.99 9.23
C ILE A 278 26.38 10.60 9.77
N ILE A 279 26.23 9.54 8.97
CA ILE A 279 26.40 8.15 9.40
C ILE A 279 27.46 7.48 8.54
N ASP A 280 28.42 6.80 9.16
CA ASP A 280 29.44 6.05 8.42
C ASP A 280 28.80 5.03 7.47
N ALA A 281 29.36 4.94 6.25
CA ALA A 281 28.87 4.05 5.20
C ALA A 281 28.71 2.58 5.65
N LYS A 282 29.59 2.11 6.56
CA LYS A 282 29.53 0.76 7.14
C LYS A 282 28.25 0.52 7.96
N TYR A 283 27.79 1.53 8.71
CA TYR A 283 26.56 1.42 9.49
C TYR A 283 25.33 1.61 8.63
N LEU A 284 25.41 2.46 7.60
CA LEU A 284 24.36 2.63 6.60
C LEU A 284 24.10 1.32 5.85
N GLU A 285 25.15 0.63 5.40
CA GLU A 285 25.04 -0.66 4.72
C GLU A 285 24.44 -1.75 5.63
N ALA A 286 24.73 -1.73 6.93
CA ALA A 286 24.11 -2.65 7.88
C ALA A 286 22.64 -2.30 8.20
N LEU A 287 22.24 -1.03 8.05
CA LEU A 287 20.88 -0.55 8.29
C LEU A 287 19.96 -0.66 7.07
N ASP A 288 20.53 -0.58 5.87
CA ASP A 288 19.85 -0.71 4.58
C ASP A 288 20.07 -2.08 3.92
N GLY A 289 20.95 -2.90 4.49
CA GLY A 289 21.30 -4.21 3.96
C GLY A 289 20.06 -5.07 3.78
N GLU A 290 19.87 -5.57 2.56
CA GLU A 290 18.83 -6.54 2.25
C GLU A 290 18.93 -7.69 3.26
N HIS A 291 17.86 -7.91 4.01
CA HIS A 291 17.80 -9.04 4.94
C HIS A 291 18.04 -10.34 4.16
N GLN A 292 19.23 -10.91 4.33
CA GLN A 292 19.47 -12.35 4.11
C GLN A 292 18.95 -13.13 5.30
#